data_AF-A0A0S3QR30-F1
#
_entry.id   AF-A0A0S3QR30-F1
#
_cell.length_a   1.000
_cell.length_b   1.000
_cell.length_c   1.000
_cell.angle_alpha   90.00
_cell.angle_beta   90.00
_cell.angle_gamma   90.00
#
_symmetry.space_group_name_H-M   'P 1'
#
loop_
_entity.id
_entity.type
_entity.pdbx_description
1 polymer ?
#
loop_
_entity_poly.entity_id
_entity_poly.type
_entity_poly.pdbx_seq_one_letter_code
_entity_poly.pdbx_strand_id
1 'polypeptide(L)' 'ADPTNPANSLVIGTDKKAGLNLYDMQGRLLQHLPDGKI' A
#
# COMPACT_ATOMS: atom_id res chain seq x y z
N ALA A 1 -0.02 3.39 10.76
CA ALA A 1 1.41 3.30 11.11
C ALA A 1 1.53 2.36 12.31
N ASP A 2 2.54 1.50 12.34
CA ASP A 2 2.83 0.63 13.49
C ASP A 2 3.34 1.51 14.64
N PRO A 3 2.62 1.56 15.78
CA PRO A 3 2.97 2.44 16.90
C PRO A 3 4.19 1.98 17.69
N THR A 4 4.60 0.71 17.55
CA THR A 4 5.72 0.10 18.30
C THR A 4 7.01 0.09 17.49
N ASN A 5 6.90 -0.07 16.17
CA ASN A 5 8.04 -0.01 15.27
C ASN A 5 7.64 0.72 13.96
N PRO A 6 7.94 2.03 13.85
CA PRO A 6 7.58 2.82 12.68
C PRO A 6 8.08 2.23 11.35
N ALA A 7 9.21 1.51 11.36
CA ALA A 7 9.78 0.89 10.16
C ALA A 7 8.89 -0.21 9.55
N ASN A 8 7.98 -0.79 10.34
CA ASN A 8 6.99 -1.78 9.89
C ASN A 8 5.73 -1.14 9.29
N SER A 9 5.64 0.19 9.26
CA SER A 9 4.49 0.87 8.66
C SER A 9 4.44 0.63 7.16
N LEU A 10 3.22 0.62 6.63
CA LEU A 10 2.98 0.50 5.20
C LEU A 10 2.41 1.79 4.64
N VAL A 11 2.76 2.07 3.38
CA VAL A 11 2.15 3.14 2.59
C VAL A 11 1.03 2.53 1.77
N ILE A 12 -0.15 3.15 1.85
CA ILE A 12 -1.32 2.76 1.06
C ILE A 12 -1.46 3.75 -0.10
N GLY A 13 -1.30 3.26 -1.32
CA GLY A 13 -1.54 4.01 -2.55
C GLY A 13 -2.86 3.58 -3.18
N THR A 14 -3.69 4.55 -3.57
CA THR A 14 -4.91 4.28 -4.33
C THR A 14 -4.71 4.61 -5.81
N ASP A 15 -5.20 3.72 -6.66
CA ASP A 15 -5.36 3.94 -8.09
C ASP A 15 -6.84 3.77 -8.43
N LYS A 16 -7.46 4.82 -8.96
CA LYS A 16 -8.91 4.81 -9.25
C LYS A 16 -9.32 3.73 -10.24
N LYS A 17 -8.40 3.32 -11.12
CA LYS A 17 -8.65 2.31 -12.16
C LYS A 17 -8.10 0.94 -11.79
N ALA A 18 -6.99 0.89 -11.04
CA ALA A 18 -6.33 -0.36 -10.70
C ALA A 18 -6.62 -0.89 -9.29
N GLY A 19 -7.08 -0.04 -8.35
CA GLY A 19 -7.43 -0.45 -6.97
C GLY A 19 -6.41 0.00 -5.92
N LEU A 20 -6.07 -0.87 -4.97
CA LEU A 20 -5.20 -0.54 -3.83
C LEU A 20 -3.81 -1.16 -3.95
N ASN A 21 -2.78 -0.38 -3.64
CA ASN A 21 -1.40 -0.82 -3.55
C ASN A 21 -0.86 -0.63 -2.13
N LEU A 22 -0.16 -1.62 -1.61
CA LEU A 22 0.55 -1.56 -0.34
C LEU A 22 2.05 -1.61 -0.59
N TYR A 23 2.77 -0.66 -0.02
CA TYR A 23 4.23 -0.56 -0.12
C TYR A 23 4.87 -0.59 1.26
N ASP A 24 6.08 -1.12 1.33
CA ASP A 24 6.95 -0.90 2.49
C ASP A 24 7.50 0.54 2.52
N MET A 25 8.20 0.88 3.61
CA MET A 25 8.82 2.20 3.78
C MET A 25 9.99 2.47 2.82
N GLN A 26 10.46 1.47 2.07
CA GLN A 26 11.46 1.60 1.03
C GLN A 26 10.82 1.75 -0.36
N GLY A 27 9.48 1.78 -0.45
CA GLY A 27 8.73 1.93 -1.68
C GLY A 27 8.56 0.64 -2.48
N ARG A 28 8.88 -0.53 -1.92
CA ARG A 28 8.70 -1.82 -2.59
C ARG A 28 7.24 -2.23 -2.49
N LEU A 29 6.64 -2.62 -3.62
CA LEU A 29 5.27 -3.14 -3.65
C LEU A 29 5.22 -4.50 -2.96
N LEU A 30 4.36 -4.61 -1.94
CA LEU A 30 4.12 -5.85 -1.21
C LEU A 30 2.85 -6.54 -1.68
N GLN A 31 1.80 -5.76 -1.96
CA GLN A 31 0.50 -6.29 -2.33
C GLN A 31 -0.26 -5.34 -3.23
N HIS A 32 -0.97 -5.92 -4.19
CA HIS A 32 -1.94 -5.24 -5.03
C HIS A 32 -3.32 -5.88 -4.83
N LEU A 33 -4.33 -5.06 -4.59
CA LEU A 33 -5.73 -5.47 -4.52
C LEU A 33 -6.49 -4.80 -5.68
N PRO A 34 -6.94 -5.58 -6.68
CA PRO A 34 -7.67 -5.03 -7.82
C PRO A 34 -9.13 -4.75 -7.42
N ASP A 35 -9.39 -3.56 -6.89
CA ASP A 35 -10.75 -3.07 -6.58
C ASP A 35 -11.17 -1.83 -7.39
N GLY A 36 -10.30 -1.39 -8.30
CA GLY A 36 -10.53 -0.21 -9.13
C GLY A 36 -11.73 -0.37 -10.05
N LYS A 37 -12.47 0.72 -10.27
CA LYS A 37 -13.57 0.72 -11.25
C LYS A 37 -12.98 0.82 -12.65
N ILE A 38 -13.32 -0.14 -13.50
CA ILE A 38 -13.04 -0.14 -14.94
C ILE A 38 -13.90 0.89 -15.68
#